data_AF-A0A935KT16-F1
#
_entry.id   AF-A0A935KT16-F1
#
_cell.length_a   1.000
_cell.length_b   1.000
_cell.length_c   1.000
_cell.angle_alpha   90.00
_cell.angle_beta   90.00
_cell.angle_gamma   90.00
#
_symmetry.space_group_name_H-M   'P 1'
#
loop_
_entity.id
_entity.type
_entity.pdbx_description
1 polymer ?
#
loop_
_entity_poly.entity_id
_entity_poly.type
_entity_poly.pdbx_seq_one_letter_code
_entity_poly.pdbx_strand_id
1 'polypeptide(L)'
;MSYEYKGKTYELRAYTLKTQAAAGELLKEISRLSYELYSSIDMSYANSFEKRKAALQRRIEQCEAGGKDATQTKEELESLLDEMQTDKQLQALNKLVEEQSKYIVFDLIGNEKLMKDTFRVILNEPVELDYEDSETVDFVNNVIHDFFFLKDSSNKKLQV
;
A
#
# COMPACT_ATOMS: atom_id res chain seq x y z
N MET A 1 -7.51 -1.27 15.47
CA MET A 1 -6.81 -0.08 14.94
C MET A 1 -7.84 1.03 14.89
N SER A 2 -7.46 2.22 15.31
CA SER A 2 -8.40 3.32 15.59
C SER A 2 -7.94 4.59 14.88
N TYR A 3 -8.90 5.39 14.41
CA TYR A 3 -8.69 6.56 13.56
C TYR A 3 -9.46 7.73 14.11
N GLU A 4 -8.81 8.88 14.28
CA GLU A 4 -9.49 10.13 14.58
C GLU A 4 -9.97 10.77 13.29
N TYR A 5 -11.23 11.20 13.25
CA TYR A 5 -11.79 11.94 12.14
C TYR A 5 -12.90 12.87 12.64
N LYS A 6 -12.78 14.17 12.34
CA LYS A 6 -13.75 15.20 12.76
C LYS A 6 -14.10 15.15 14.26
N GLY A 7 -13.09 14.92 15.10
CA GLY A 7 -13.23 14.87 16.56
C GLY A 7 -13.91 13.62 17.12
N LYS A 8 -14.01 12.55 16.31
CA LYS A 8 -14.50 11.22 16.73
C LYS A 8 -13.47 10.14 16.44
N THR A 9 -13.39 9.17 17.34
CA THR A 9 -12.58 7.97 17.16
C THR A 9 -13.41 6.88 16.47
N TYR A 10 -12.92 6.38 15.35
CA TYR A 10 -13.49 5.26 14.60
C TYR A 10 -12.61 4.03 14.73
N GLU A 11 -13.20 2.86 14.97
CA GLU A 11 -12.46 1.61 15.08
C GLU A 11 -12.76 0.66 13.92
N LEU A 12 -11.70 0.07 13.36
CA LEU A 12 -11.84 -1.01 12.37
C LEU A 12 -12.45 -2.26 13.00
N ARG A 13 -13.39 -2.87 12.29
CA ARG A 13 -13.92 -4.19 12.61
C ARG A 13 -12.83 -5.25 12.44
N ALA A 14 -13.01 -6.37 13.14
CA ALA A 14 -12.16 -7.53 12.96
C ALA A 14 -12.15 -8.00 11.50
N TYR A 15 -10.96 -8.17 10.94
CA TYR A 15 -10.78 -8.66 9.58
C TYR A 15 -11.14 -10.15 9.48
N THR A 16 -12.33 -10.43 8.97
CA THR A 16 -12.90 -11.77 8.76
C THR A 16 -13.29 -11.97 7.29
N LEU A 17 -13.50 -13.22 6.88
CA LEU A 17 -14.04 -13.52 5.53
C LEU A 17 -15.37 -12.80 5.26
N LYS A 18 -16.21 -12.64 6.29
CA LYS A 18 -17.50 -11.94 6.17
C LYS A 18 -17.31 -10.45 5.89
N THR A 19 -16.40 -9.79 6.60
CA THR A 19 -16.12 -8.36 6.39
C THR A 19 -15.39 -8.12 5.07
N GLN A 20 -14.49 -9.03 4.66
CA GLN A 20 -13.86 -9.00 3.33
C GLN A 20 -14.87 -9.14 2.20
N ALA A 21 -15.72 -10.17 2.26
CA ALA A 21 -16.70 -10.43 1.22
C ALA A 21 -17.69 -9.26 1.06
N ALA A 22 -18.11 -8.67 2.18
CA ALA A 22 -18.99 -7.51 2.18
C ALA A 22 -18.31 -6.23 1.66
N ALA A 23 -16.99 -6.11 1.80
CA ALA A 23 -16.21 -5.01 1.23
C ALA A 23 -15.64 -5.35 -0.17
N GLY A 24 -16.08 -6.46 -0.78
CA GLY A 24 -15.52 -6.97 -2.03
C GLY A 24 -15.78 -6.09 -3.24
N GLU A 25 -16.87 -5.32 -3.27
CA GLU A 25 -17.14 -4.35 -4.34
C GLU A 25 -16.10 -3.20 -4.33
N LEU A 26 -15.66 -2.78 -3.15
CA LEU A 26 -14.59 -1.78 -3.04
C LEU A 26 -13.26 -2.32 -3.58
N LEU A 27 -12.93 -3.59 -3.29
CA LEU A 27 -11.72 -4.23 -3.84
C LEU A 27 -11.76 -4.34 -5.36
N LYS A 28 -12.91 -4.68 -5.94
CA LYS A 28 -13.09 -4.71 -7.40
C LYS A 28 -12.89 -3.33 -8.01
N GLU A 29 -13.45 -2.31 -7.38
CA GLU A 29 -13.33 -0.93 -7.85
C GLU A 29 -11.89 -0.42 -7.74
N ILE A 30 -11.21 -0.66 -6.62
CA ILE A 30 -9.78 -0.37 -6.46
C ILE A 30 -8.96 -1.07 -7.55
N SER A 31 -9.27 -2.34 -7.85
CA SER A 31 -8.56 -3.11 -8.88
C SER A 31 -8.80 -2.54 -10.28
N ARG A 32 -10.04 -2.14 -10.59
CA ARG A 32 -10.41 -1.51 -11.86
C ARG A 32 -9.68 -0.19 -12.04
N LEU A 33 -9.76 0.71 -11.05
CA LEU A 33 -9.09 2.02 -11.07
C LEU A 33 -7.57 1.88 -11.15
N SER A 34 -6.99 0.95 -10.38
CA SER A 34 -5.55 0.65 -10.45
C SER A 34 -5.14 0.21 -11.85
N TYR A 35 -5.91 -0.67 -12.49
CA TYR A 35 -5.62 -1.08 -13.86
C TYR A 35 -5.71 0.10 -14.83
N GLU A 36 -6.76 0.91 -14.74
CA GLU A 36 -6.96 2.07 -15.62
C GLU A 36 -5.81 3.09 -15.50
N LEU A 37 -5.37 3.41 -14.28
CA LEU A 37 -4.36 4.43 -14.04
C LEU A 37 -2.92 3.94 -14.20
N TYR A 38 -2.64 2.66 -13.91
CA TYR A 38 -1.28 2.13 -13.98
C TYR A 38 -0.95 1.38 -15.27
N SER A 39 -1.95 0.94 -16.06
CA SER A 39 -1.70 0.08 -17.24
C SER A 39 -0.77 0.69 -18.28
N SER A 40 -0.71 2.02 -18.38
CA SER A 40 0.17 2.73 -19.31
C SER A 40 1.55 3.06 -18.75
N ILE A 41 1.81 2.79 -17.45
CA ILE A 41 3.09 3.10 -16.83
C ILE A 41 4.07 1.95 -17.05
N ASP A 42 5.15 2.22 -17.78
CA ASP A 42 6.24 1.26 -17.92
C ASP A 42 7.09 1.22 -16.65
N MET A 43 6.86 0.18 -15.84
CA MET A 43 7.61 -0.08 -14.61
C MET A 43 8.90 -0.88 -14.84
N SER A 44 9.27 -1.21 -16.09
CA SER A 44 10.45 -2.03 -16.38
C SER A 44 11.74 -1.45 -15.78
N TYR A 45 11.88 -0.13 -15.83
CA TYR A 45 13.01 0.59 -15.25
C TYR A 45 13.07 0.43 -13.72
N ALA A 46 11.99 0.76 -13.00
CA ALA A 46 11.91 0.60 -11.55
C ALA A 46 12.08 -0.87 -11.11
N ASN A 47 11.48 -1.80 -11.86
CA ASN A 47 11.61 -3.23 -11.62
C ASN A 47 13.06 -3.74 -11.74
N SER A 48 13.91 -3.07 -12.53
CA SER A 48 15.33 -3.45 -12.63
C SER A 48 16.08 -3.19 -11.31
N PHE A 49 15.79 -2.07 -10.64
CA PHE A 49 16.34 -1.74 -9.33
C PHE A 49 15.88 -2.71 -8.25
N GLU A 50 14.57 -2.99 -8.17
CA GLU A 50 14.02 -3.93 -7.19
C GLU A 50 14.56 -5.36 -7.38
N LYS A 51 14.76 -5.80 -8.64
CA LYS A 51 15.41 -7.09 -8.92
C LYS A 51 16.86 -7.12 -8.45
N ARG A 52 17.65 -6.06 -8.69
CA ARG A 52 19.04 -5.94 -8.20
C ARG A 52 19.07 -5.99 -6.67
N LYS A 53 18.20 -5.22 -6.01
CA LYS A 53 18.07 -5.15 -4.55
C LYS A 53 17.74 -6.51 -3.95
N ALA A 54 16.73 -7.19 -4.47
CA ALA A 54 16.35 -8.53 -4.00
C ALA A 54 17.46 -9.57 -4.21
N ALA A 55 18.23 -9.47 -5.30
CA ALA A 55 19.37 -10.36 -5.54
C ALA A 55 20.51 -10.13 -4.54
N LEU A 56 20.83 -8.87 -4.23
CA LEU A 56 21.84 -8.52 -3.23
C LEU A 56 21.42 -8.97 -1.82
N GLN A 57 20.17 -8.74 -1.44
CA GLN A 57 19.61 -9.20 -0.17
C GLN A 57 19.71 -10.72 -0.01
N ARG A 58 19.30 -11.49 -1.03
CA ARG A 58 19.44 -12.96 -1.03
C ARG A 58 20.89 -13.40 -0.90
N ARG A 59 21.82 -12.69 -1.55
CA ARG A 59 23.25 -13.02 -1.49
C ARG A 59 23.82 -12.74 -0.10
N ILE A 60 23.41 -11.67 0.57
CA ILE A 60 23.76 -11.39 1.97
C ILE A 60 23.26 -12.52 2.87
N GLU A 61 21.98 -12.89 2.76
CA GLU A 61 21.38 -13.98 3.54
C GLU A 61 22.15 -15.29 3.36
N GLN A 62 22.55 -15.63 2.13
CA GLN A 62 23.33 -16.83 1.81
C GLN A 62 24.74 -16.78 2.39
N CYS A 63 25.42 -15.63 2.33
CA CYS A 63 26.74 -15.47 2.93
C CYS A 63 26.67 -15.63 4.46
N GLU A 64 25.73 -14.96 5.11
CA GLU A 64 25.55 -15.00 6.56
C GLU A 64 25.18 -16.41 7.05
N ALA A 65 24.24 -17.09 6.38
CA ALA A 65 23.89 -18.47 6.69
C ALA A 65 25.05 -19.45 6.47
N GLY A 66 25.94 -19.16 5.52
CA GLY A 66 27.13 -19.95 5.22
C GLY A 66 28.38 -19.58 6.03
N GLY A 67 28.29 -18.62 6.96
CA GLY A 67 29.43 -18.12 7.73
C GLY A 67 30.51 -17.42 6.88
N LYS A 68 30.14 -16.92 5.69
CA LYS A 68 31.02 -16.19 4.78
C LYS A 68 30.90 -14.69 5.01
N ASP A 69 31.96 -13.96 4.70
CA ASP A 69 31.95 -12.50 4.72
C ASP A 69 30.98 -11.95 3.65
N ALA A 70 30.10 -11.05 4.07
CA ALA A 70 29.10 -10.39 3.23
C ALA A 70 29.39 -8.89 3.04
N THR A 71 30.50 -8.37 3.56
CA THR A 71 30.81 -6.93 3.62
C THR A 71 30.70 -6.25 2.26
N GLN A 72 31.36 -6.79 1.22
CA GLN A 72 31.27 -6.24 -0.13
C GLN A 72 29.84 -6.22 -0.68
N THR A 73 29.04 -7.27 -0.43
CA THR A 73 27.65 -7.32 -0.91
C THR A 73 26.75 -6.34 -0.16
N LYS A 74 27.06 -6.03 1.11
CA LYS A 74 26.38 -4.99 1.88
C LYS A 74 26.71 -3.59 1.35
N GLU A 75 27.97 -3.32 1.03
CA GLU A 75 28.39 -2.07 0.38
C GLU A 75 27.72 -1.88 -0.99
N GLU A 76 27.63 -2.95 -1.80
CA GLU A 76 26.89 -2.94 -3.08
C GLU A 76 25.40 -2.64 -2.89
N LEU A 77 24.79 -3.15 -1.82
CA LEU A 77 23.40 -2.87 -1.48
C LEU A 77 23.20 -1.43 -1.03
N GLU A 78 24.08 -0.90 -0.18
CA GLU A 78 24.04 0.50 0.26
C GLU A 78 24.18 1.45 -0.95
N SER A 79 25.16 1.20 -1.82
CA SER A 79 25.32 2.00 -3.04
C SER A 79 24.10 1.93 -3.96
N LEU A 80 23.43 0.77 -4.06
CA LEU A 80 22.20 0.65 -4.83
C LEU A 80 21.05 1.44 -4.19
N LEU A 81 20.94 1.44 -2.85
CA LEU A 81 19.91 2.20 -2.15
C LEU A 81 20.12 3.71 -2.35
N ASP A 82 21.37 4.18 -2.33
CA ASP A 82 21.70 5.57 -2.63
C ASP A 82 21.41 5.92 -4.10
N GLU A 83 21.72 5.02 -5.04
CA GLU A 83 21.36 5.15 -6.46
C GLU A 83 19.84 5.28 -6.60
N MET A 84 19.07 4.40 -5.94
CA MET A 84 17.60 4.43 -5.98
C MET A 84 17.02 5.72 -5.39
N GLN A 85 17.67 6.31 -4.38
CA GLN A 85 17.23 7.56 -3.77
C GLN A 85 17.54 8.78 -4.64
N THR A 86 18.58 8.73 -5.47
CA THR A 86 19.08 9.90 -6.21
C THR A 86 18.80 9.84 -7.71
N ASP A 87 18.43 8.67 -8.24
CA ASP A 87 18.11 8.50 -9.65
C ASP A 87 16.83 9.26 -10.02
N LYS A 88 16.99 10.25 -10.90
CA LYS A 88 15.91 11.16 -11.29
C LYS A 88 14.77 10.45 -12.03
N GLN A 89 15.08 9.42 -12.82
CA GLN A 89 14.07 8.70 -13.58
C GLN A 89 13.24 7.82 -12.65
N LEU A 90 13.89 7.15 -11.68
CA LEU A 90 13.20 6.37 -10.66
C LEU A 90 12.34 7.27 -9.76
N GLN A 91 12.87 8.42 -9.34
CA GLN A 91 12.10 9.42 -8.58
C GLN A 91 10.87 9.91 -9.36
N ALA A 92 11.02 10.21 -10.65
CA ALA A 92 9.91 10.66 -11.48
C ALA A 92 8.85 9.57 -11.65
N LEU A 93 9.24 8.31 -11.85
CA LEU A 93 8.32 7.17 -11.93
C LEU A 93 7.59 6.94 -10.60
N ASN A 94 8.30 6.96 -9.48
CA ASN A 94 7.69 6.80 -8.16
C ASN A 94 6.68 7.93 -7.88
N LYS A 95 7.03 9.16 -8.23
CA LYS A 95 6.12 10.30 -8.10
C LYS A 95 4.88 10.15 -8.99
N LEU A 96 5.05 9.70 -10.23
CA LEU A 96 3.92 9.42 -11.12
C LEU A 96 2.99 8.37 -10.51
N VAL A 97 3.53 7.27 -9.99
CA VAL A 97 2.73 6.22 -9.31
C VAL A 97 2.02 6.78 -8.08
N GLU A 98 2.68 7.61 -7.28
CA GLU A 98 2.09 8.26 -6.11
C GLU A 98 0.93 9.20 -6.49
N GLU A 99 1.11 9.99 -7.55
CA GLU A 99 0.07 10.87 -8.10
C GLU A 99 -1.13 10.05 -8.61
N GLN A 100 -0.90 8.97 -9.36
CA GLN A 100 -1.96 8.06 -9.79
C GLN A 100 -2.68 7.39 -8.61
N SER A 101 -1.95 7.02 -7.55
CA SER A 101 -2.54 6.47 -6.32
C SER A 101 -3.54 7.43 -5.68
N LYS A 102 -3.24 8.74 -5.67
CA LYS A 102 -4.13 9.77 -5.13
C LYS A 102 -5.44 9.86 -5.92
N TYR A 103 -5.38 9.73 -7.24
CA TYR A 103 -6.59 9.72 -8.08
C TYR A 103 -7.51 8.55 -7.77
N ILE A 104 -6.98 7.36 -7.43
CA ILE A 104 -7.82 6.24 -6.96
C ILE A 104 -8.62 6.66 -5.73
N VAL A 105 -7.98 7.26 -4.72
CA VAL A 105 -8.68 7.69 -3.51
C VAL A 105 -9.76 8.73 -3.82
N PHE A 106 -9.48 9.68 -4.71
CA PHE A 106 -10.48 10.67 -5.14
C PHE A 106 -11.67 10.04 -5.88
N ASP A 107 -11.43 9.11 -6.80
CA ASP A 107 -12.49 8.43 -7.54
C ASP A 107 -13.36 7.57 -6.62
N LEU A 108 -12.74 6.94 -5.61
CA LEU A 108 -13.46 6.22 -4.57
C LEU A 108 -14.33 7.16 -3.73
N ILE A 109 -13.78 8.29 -3.29
CA ILE A 109 -14.52 9.32 -2.56
C ILE A 109 -15.70 9.84 -3.37
N GLY A 110 -15.53 10.04 -4.69
CA GLY A 110 -16.61 10.41 -5.61
C GLY A 110 -17.71 9.36 -5.74
N ASN A 111 -17.43 8.09 -5.38
CA ASN A 111 -18.41 7.02 -5.30
C ASN A 111 -18.99 6.91 -3.87
N GLU A 112 -19.74 7.95 -3.46
CA GLU A 112 -20.27 8.09 -2.10
C GLU A 112 -21.04 6.85 -1.61
N LYS A 113 -21.82 6.23 -2.50
CA LYS A 113 -22.61 5.03 -2.16
C LYS A 113 -21.69 3.87 -1.78
N LEU A 114 -20.69 3.58 -2.62
CA LEU A 114 -19.74 2.51 -2.37
C LEU A 114 -18.97 2.76 -1.07
N MET A 115 -18.54 4.00 -0.82
CA MET A 115 -17.83 4.39 0.38
C MET A 115 -18.68 4.22 1.65
N LYS A 116 -19.92 4.70 1.61
CA LYS A 116 -20.87 4.54 2.71
C LYS A 116 -21.17 3.07 3.01
N ASP A 117 -21.43 2.28 1.98
CA ASP A 117 -21.70 0.84 2.12
C ASP A 117 -20.49 0.11 2.68
N THR A 118 -19.27 0.45 2.22
CA THR A 118 -18.03 -0.16 2.72
C THR A 118 -17.78 0.20 4.18
N PHE A 119 -17.79 1.49 4.54
CA PHE A 119 -17.48 1.93 5.90
C PHE A 119 -18.49 1.43 6.92
N ARG A 120 -19.76 1.27 6.55
CA ARG A 120 -20.76 0.60 7.40
C ARG A 120 -20.37 -0.82 7.78
N VAL A 121 -19.60 -1.51 6.94
CA VAL A 121 -19.18 -2.90 7.17
C VAL A 121 -17.82 -2.97 7.86
N ILE A 122 -16.89 -2.07 7.52
CA ILE A 122 -15.50 -2.16 7.99
C ILE A 122 -15.21 -1.31 9.23
N LEU A 123 -16.06 -0.35 9.58
CA LEU A 123 -16.00 0.40 10.85
C LEU A 123 -17.06 -0.07 11.84
N ASN A 124 -16.73 -0.06 13.13
CA ASN A 124 -17.67 -0.41 14.21
C ASN A 124 -18.86 0.56 14.27
N GLU A 125 -18.66 1.81 13.84
CA GLU A 125 -19.67 2.87 13.87
C GLU A 125 -19.86 3.49 12.48
N PRO A 126 -21.06 4.03 12.17
CA PRO A 126 -21.28 4.75 10.93
C PRO A 126 -20.47 6.04 10.90
N VAL A 127 -19.87 6.32 9.75
CA VAL A 127 -19.16 7.58 9.47
C VAL A 127 -19.90 8.36 8.40
N GLU A 128 -19.92 9.68 8.56
CA GLU A 128 -20.36 10.63 7.54
C GLU A 128 -19.12 11.35 7.03
N LEU A 129 -18.80 11.15 5.76
CA LEU A 129 -17.63 11.76 5.14
C LEU A 129 -17.94 13.20 4.73
N ASP A 130 -17.06 14.10 5.08
CA ASP A 130 -17.05 15.49 4.65
C ASP A 130 -16.29 15.62 3.32
N TYR A 131 -17.02 15.53 2.21
CA TYR A 131 -16.45 15.55 0.87
C TYR A 131 -15.84 16.89 0.45
N GLU A 132 -16.00 17.95 1.27
CA GLU A 132 -15.39 19.26 1.03
C GLU A 132 -14.01 19.40 1.72
N ASP A 133 -13.65 18.48 2.63
CA ASP A 133 -12.40 18.54 3.39
C ASP A 133 -11.32 17.57 2.90
N SER A 134 -10.11 18.09 2.72
CA SER A 134 -8.90 17.31 2.47
C SER A 134 -8.59 16.25 3.55
N GLU A 135 -8.97 16.45 4.81
CA GLU A 135 -8.79 15.45 5.89
C GLU A 135 -9.50 14.13 5.57
N THR A 136 -10.58 14.17 4.80
CA THR A 136 -11.33 13.00 4.34
C THR A 136 -10.50 12.09 3.46
N VAL A 137 -9.59 12.65 2.67
CA VAL A 137 -8.70 11.89 1.78
C VAL A 137 -7.78 11.00 2.60
N ASP A 138 -7.12 11.58 3.61
CA ASP A 138 -6.20 10.87 4.48
C ASP A 138 -6.93 9.83 5.33
N PHE A 139 -8.10 10.18 5.89
CA PHE A 139 -8.92 9.22 6.63
C PHE A 139 -9.32 8.02 5.77
N VAL A 140 -9.84 8.27 4.56
CA VAL A 140 -10.27 7.21 3.64
C VAL A 140 -9.09 6.35 3.22
N ASN A 141 -7.98 6.96 2.83
CA ASN A 141 -6.79 6.24 2.40
C ASN A 141 -6.26 5.33 3.51
N ASN A 142 -6.13 5.84 4.73
CA ASN A 142 -5.61 5.07 5.87
C ASN A 142 -6.54 3.92 6.27
N VAL A 143 -7.85 4.16 6.36
CA VAL A 143 -8.84 3.12 6.73
C VAL A 143 -8.87 2.00 5.69
N ILE A 144 -8.90 2.34 4.40
CA ILE A 144 -8.88 1.34 3.31
C ILE A 144 -7.55 0.59 3.31
N HIS A 145 -6.43 1.31 3.37
CA HIS A 145 -5.09 0.72 3.37
C HIS A 145 -4.93 -0.30 4.48
N ASP A 146 -5.30 0.06 5.71
CA ASP A 146 -5.06 -0.79 6.87
C ASP A 146 -6.04 -1.97 6.94
N PHE A 147 -7.26 -1.79 6.43
CA PHE A 147 -8.24 -2.87 6.37
C PHE A 147 -7.85 -3.95 5.36
N PHE A 148 -7.32 -3.58 4.19
CA PHE A 148 -7.04 -4.53 3.11
C PHE A 148 -5.56 -4.94 2.97
N PHE A 149 -4.61 -4.05 3.26
CA PHE A 149 -3.21 -4.19 2.84
C PHE A 149 -2.22 -4.39 4.00
N LEU A 150 -2.51 -3.99 5.24
CA LEU A 150 -1.59 -4.20 6.37
C LEU A 150 -1.58 -5.62 6.98
N LYS A 151 -2.31 -6.59 6.41
CA LYS A 151 -2.34 -7.97 6.94
C LYS A 151 -1.39 -8.96 6.28
N ASP A 152 -0.49 -8.53 5.40
CA ASP A 152 0.65 -9.36 4.98
C ASP A 152 1.81 -9.37 6.00
N SER A 153 1.80 -8.45 6.98
CA SER A 153 2.83 -8.37 8.02
C SER A 153 2.58 -9.29 9.21
N SER A 154 1.32 -9.71 9.44
CA SER A 154 0.93 -10.52 10.61
C SER A 154 0.73 -12.02 10.32
N ASN A 155 0.70 -12.42 9.05
CA ASN A 155 0.60 -13.84 8.65
C ASN A 155 1.96 -14.53 8.40
N LYS A 156 3.10 -13.88 8.64
CA LYS A 156 4.43 -14.53 8.68
C LYS A 156 4.74 -15.27 9.98
N LYS A 157 3.76 -15.45 10.87
CA LYS A 157 3.86 -16.38 12.00
C LYS A 157 2.80 -17.46 11.86
N LEU A 158 3.15 -18.53 11.15
CA LEU A 158 2.74 -19.93 11.32
C LEU A 158 2.76 -20.60 9.95
N GLN A 159 3.87 -21.26 9.62
CA GLN A 159 3.86 -22.70 9.46
C GLN A 159 5.29 -23.22 9.54
N VAL A 160 5.42 -24.27 10.35
CA VAL A 160 6.62 -25.03 10.72
C VAL A 160 7.18 -25.75 9.51
#